data_AF-W3VPW2-F1
#
_entry.id   AF-W3VPW2-F1
#
_cell.length_a   1.000
_cell.length_b   1.000
_cell.length_c   1.000
_cell.angle_alpha   90.00
_cell.angle_beta   90.00
_cell.angle_gamma   90.00
#
_symmetry.space_group_name_H-M   'P 1'
#
loop_
_entity.id
_entity.type
_entity.pdbx_description
1 polymer ?
#
loop_
_entity_poly.entity_id
_entity_poly.type
_entity_poly.pdbx_seq_one_letter_code
_entity_poly.pdbx_strand_id
1 'polypeptide(L)'
;MFAFALALLALCALVSAQQQQQQQQILLYTKTAGFRHDSIPTGIRTITALGDGSLTLPSSAIDASISNVRWVTVNSEDETQFHNYTFLAQFDAIGFLSTTDVDPPGVGTVLDDQGLRNLARYVQQGGNYFGIHSAAATLFGAPFYGRLVGAFFDYHPQIQNVTVRATDASHPSTSRWPQDGFTIYEEMYNFRSDPRQLPSPANILVSNASAYQDGGVNPQGFRNGTNGPAPHPLAWWRQGALLDTNAATDPSVRGGGGADIQVSGGPGRSWFTSLGHDNSTWAQDLFRGHVAGGIAWVLASSTSTVNTSTTTSTTTSTSSPPAATSSTAPSGAATANRLGAQALLLPAISAIAVSIYLTLAPTAAIM
;
A
#
# COMPACT_ATOMS: atom_id res chain seq x y z
N MET A 1 -51.91 22.63 10.20
CA MET A 1 -51.36 21.25 10.25
C MET A 1 -50.66 20.84 8.95
N PHE A 2 -51.22 21.10 7.77
CA PHE A 2 -50.58 20.76 6.48
C PHE A 2 -49.21 21.43 6.21
N ALA A 3 -49.05 22.71 6.55
CA ALA A 3 -47.77 23.42 6.35
C ALA A 3 -46.64 22.90 7.26
N PHE A 4 -46.98 22.38 8.45
CA PHE A 4 -46.01 21.82 9.39
C PHE A 4 -45.52 20.44 8.94
N ALA A 5 -46.40 19.64 8.32
CA ALA A 5 -46.06 18.34 7.75
C ALA A 5 -45.17 18.47 6.50
N LEU A 6 -45.41 19.46 5.63
CA LEU A 6 -44.53 19.75 4.49
C LEU A 6 -43.15 20.26 4.93
N ALA A 7 -43.08 21.10 5.96
CA ALA A 7 -41.81 21.56 6.51
C ALA A 7 -40.99 20.42 7.13
N LEU A 8 -41.64 19.46 7.82
CA LEU A 8 -40.98 18.28 8.38
C LEU A 8 -40.47 17.33 7.28
N LEU A 9 -41.26 17.10 6.22
CA LEU A 9 -40.87 16.28 5.06
C LEU A 9 -39.70 16.89 4.28
N ALA A 10 -39.69 18.21 4.09
CA ALA A 10 -38.58 18.92 3.45
C ALA A 10 -37.31 18.89 4.31
N LEU A 11 -37.43 18.99 5.64
CA LEU A 11 -36.32 18.87 6.57
C LEU A 11 -35.74 17.44 6.59
N CYS A 12 -36.59 16.41 6.57
CA CYS A 12 -36.15 15.02 6.45
C CYS A 12 -35.44 14.75 5.12
N ALA A 13 -35.94 15.28 4.00
CA ALA A 13 -35.30 15.11 2.69
C ALA A 13 -33.93 15.83 2.60
N LEU A 14 -33.78 16.99 3.23
CA LEU A 14 -32.50 17.71 3.33
C LEU A 14 -31.49 16.97 4.23
N VAL A 15 -31.94 16.39 5.34
CA VAL A 15 -31.08 15.57 6.22
C VAL A 15 -30.65 14.27 5.54
N SER A 16 -31.54 13.62 4.76
CA SER A 16 -31.18 12.42 3.98
C SER A 16 -30.22 12.72 2.83
N ALA A 17 -30.34 13.89 2.17
CA ALA A 17 -29.39 14.30 1.14
C ALA A 17 -28.00 14.66 1.70
N GLN A 18 -27.92 15.17 2.94
CA GLN A 18 -26.66 15.42 3.64
C GLN A 18 -25.99 14.16 4.21
N GLN A 19 -26.69 13.02 4.19
CA GLN A 19 -26.21 11.74 4.72
C GLN A 19 -25.85 10.70 3.64
N GLN A 20 -25.65 11.10 2.38
CA GLN A 20 -24.76 10.33 1.52
C GLN A 20 -23.33 10.55 2.02
N GLN A 21 -22.94 9.80 3.05
CA GLN A 21 -21.53 9.61 3.38
C GLN A 21 -20.85 9.22 2.07
N GLN A 22 -19.88 10.03 1.60
CA GLN A 22 -19.11 9.70 0.42
C GLN A 22 -18.49 8.33 0.67
N GLN A 23 -18.95 7.33 -0.09
CA GLN A 23 -18.53 5.95 0.11
C GLN A 23 -17.04 5.87 -0.20
N GLN A 24 -16.29 5.14 0.63
CA GLN A 24 -14.86 5.01 0.44
C GLN A 24 -14.58 4.40 -0.94
N GLN A 25 -13.55 4.89 -1.63
CA GLN A 25 -13.20 4.40 -2.97
C GLN A 25 -11.79 3.85 -3.01
N ILE A 26 -11.63 2.68 -3.63
CA ILE A 26 -10.32 2.08 -3.89
C ILE A 26 -10.07 1.99 -5.39
N LEU A 27 -8.83 2.25 -5.79
CA LEU A 27 -8.32 1.85 -7.10
C LEU A 27 -7.67 0.47 -6.95
N LEU A 28 -8.19 -0.54 -7.62
CA LEU A 28 -7.59 -1.87 -7.68
C LEU A 28 -6.83 -2.02 -9.00
N TYR A 29 -5.51 -1.96 -8.93
CA TYR A 29 -4.62 -2.04 -10.07
C TYR A 29 -4.09 -3.47 -10.25
N THR A 30 -4.19 -4.00 -11.48
CA THR A 30 -3.93 -5.42 -11.78
C THR A 30 -3.07 -5.66 -13.03
N LYS A 31 -2.43 -4.61 -13.57
CA LYS A 31 -1.55 -4.75 -14.73
C LYS A 31 -0.38 -5.68 -14.40
N THR A 32 0.02 -6.49 -15.38
CA THR A 32 1.19 -7.37 -15.31
C THR A 32 2.07 -7.15 -16.53
N ALA A 33 3.37 -6.92 -16.32
CA ALA A 33 4.40 -6.97 -17.35
C ALA A 33 5.24 -8.27 -17.27
N GLY A 34 5.16 -9.00 -16.16
CA GLY A 34 5.69 -10.35 -15.95
C GLY A 34 4.59 -11.42 -15.92
N PHE A 35 4.79 -12.45 -15.08
CA PHE A 35 3.82 -13.55 -14.91
C PHE A 35 2.44 -13.03 -14.51
N ARG A 36 1.40 -13.58 -15.17
CA ARG A 36 0.00 -13.24 -14.91
C ARG A 36 -0.68 -14.38 -14.16
N HIS A 37 -1.11 -14.09 -12.93
CA HIS A 37 -1.76 -15.06 -12.06
C HIS A 37 -3.20 -15.31 -12.48
N ASP A 38 -3.60 -16.58 -12.58
CA ASP A 38 -4.98 -16.99 -12.90
C ASP A 38 -6.00 -16.57 -11.82
N SER A 39 -5.53 -16.22 -10.62
CA SER A 39 -6.35 -15.74 -9.51
C SER A 39 -6.75 -14.27 -9.63
N ILE A 40 -6.14 -13.47 -10.50
CA ILE A 40 -6.44 -12.03 -10.65
C ILE A 40 -7.95 -11.78 -10.84
N PRO A 41 -8.66 -12.44 -11.79
CA PRO A 41 -10.10 -12.23 -11.94
C PRO A 41 -10.91 -12.60 -10.69
N THR A 42 -10.48 -13.62 -9.94
CA THR A 42 -11.14 -14.05 -8.71
C THR A 42 -10.90 -13.06 -7.57
N GLY A 43 -9.69 -12.53 -7.44
CA GLY A 43 -9.36 -11.47 -6.49
C GLY A 43 -10.16 -10.19 -6.76
N ILE A 44 -10.25 -9.75 -8.02
CA ILE A 44 -11.08 -8.59 -8.42
C ILE A 44 -12.53 -8.79 -8.01
N ARG A 45 -13.14 -9.94 -8.38
CA ARG A 45 -14.54 -10.24 -8.04
C ARG A 45 -14.74 -10.28 -6.53
N THR A 46 -13.83 -10.91 -5.79
CA THR A 46 -13.94 -11.06 -4.33
C THR A 46 -13.83 -9.72 -3.63
N ILE A 47 -12.82 -8.90 -3.95
CA ILE A 47 -12.61 -7.58 -3.35
C ILE A 47 -13.79 -6.64 -3.66
N THR A 48 -14.28 -6.66 -4.90
CA THR A 48 -15.46 -5.87 -5.30
C THR A 48 -16.70 -6.30 -4.52
N ALA A 49 -16.95 -7.61 -4.46
CA ALA A 49 -18.13 -8.15 -3.79
C ALA A 49 -18.12 -7.97 -2.27
N LEU A 50 -16.93 -7.99 -1.65
CA LEU A 50 -16.77 -7.63 -0.23
C LEU A 50 -17.07 -6.14 0.01
N GLY A 51 -16.61 -5.28 -0.89
CA GLY A 51 -16.78 -3.83 -0.80
C GLY A 51 -18.21 -3.35 -1.01
N ASP A 52 -18.90 -3.90 -2.02
CA ASP A 52 -20.29 -3.58 -2.34
C ASP A 52 -21.31 -4.35 -1.47
N GLY A 53 -20.84 -5.35 -0.73
CA GLY A 53 -21.64 -6.16 0.19
C GLY A 53 -22.42 -7.31 -0.48
N SER A 54 -22.22 -7.57 -1.77
CA SER A 54 -22.82 -8.71 -2.47
C SER A 54 -22.22 -10.06 -2.02
N LEU A 55 -21.01 -10.05 -1.45
CA LEU A 55 -20.43 -11.18 -0.73
C LEU A 55 -20.40 -10.89 0.78
N THR A 56 -21.19 -11.65 1.53
CA THR A 56 -21.18 -11.62 3.00
C THR A 56 -20.40 -12.82 3.55
N LEU A 57 -19.51 -12.56 4.50
CA LEU A 57 -18.74 -13.60 5.18
C LEU A 57 -19.40 -14.01 6.50
N PRO A 58 -19.23 -15.28 6.94
CA PRO A 58 -19.67 -15.68 8.26
C PRO A 58 -18.91 -14.92 9.35
N SER A 59 -19.53 -14.72 10.51
CA SER A 59 -18.91 -14.06 11.67
C SER A 59 -17.65 -14.77 12.18
N SER A 60 -17.49 -16.06 11.86
CA SER A 60 -16.29 -16.84 12.12
C SER A 60 -15.09 -16.45 11.26
N ALA A 61 -15.29 -15.67 10.19
CA ALA A 61 -14.24 -15.29 9.25
C ALA A 61 -13.97 -13.78 9.20
N ILE A 62 -14.91 -12.93 9.66
CA ILE A 62 -14.78 -11.47 9.60
C ILE A 62 -14.76 -10.84 11.00
N ASP A 63 -13.87 -9.86 11.19
CA ASP A 63 -13.84 -9.06 12.42
C ASP A 63 -15.14 -8.25 12.55
N ALA A 64 -15.73 -8.22 13.75
CA ALA A 64 -16.99 -7.53 13.96
C ALA A 64 -16.87 -6.01 13.74
N SER A 65 -15.70 -5.42 14.05
CA SER A 65 -15.43 -3.99 13.91
C SER A 65 -15.44 -3.50 12.46
N ILE A 66 -15.21 -4.40 11.49
CA ILE A 66 -15.17 -4.06 10.06
C ILE A 66 -16.35 -4.64 9.27
N SER A 67 -17.27 -5.36 9.92
CA SER A 67 -18.41 -6.03 9.26
C SER A 67 -19.32 -5.10 8.45
N ASN A 68 -19.38 -3.82 8.81
CA ASN A 68 -20.17 -2.79 8.13
C ASN A 68 -19.33 -1.85 7.24
N VAL A 69 -18.02 -2.04 7.16
CA VAL A 69 -17.16 -1.24 6.28
C VAL A 69 -17.46 -1.62 4.83
N ARG A 70 -17.68 -0.61 3.99
CA ARG A 70 -18.01 -0.76 2.57
C ARG A 70 -17.17 0.20 1.74
N TRP A 71 -16.86 -0.20 0.52
CA TRP A 71 -16.11 0.61 -0.43
C TRP A 71 -16.58 0.35 -1.86
N VAL A 72 -16.32 1.29 -2.75
CA VAL A 72 -16.46 1.13 -4.19
C VAL A 72 -15.10 0.76 -4.76
N THR A 73 -15.08 -0.27 -5.60
CA THR A 73 -13.86 -0.69 -6.31
C THR A 73 -13.87 -0.16 -7.74
N VAL A 74 -12.85 0.63 -8.09
CA VAL A 74 -12.51 0.96 -9.48
C VAL A 74 -11.36 0.06 -9.89
N ASN A 75 -11.62 -0.91 -10.76
CA ASN A 75 -10.58 -1.82 -11.28
C ASN A 75 -9.93 -1.23 -12.53
N SER A 76 -8.60 -1.34 -12.64
CA SER A 76 -7.87 -0.88 -13.83
C SER A 76 -6.61 -1.69 -14.09
N GLU A 77 -6.26 -1.80 -15.37
CA GLU A 77 -4.94 -2.22 -15.87
C GLU A 77 -4.32 -1.11 -16.75
N ASP A 78 -4.94 0.08 -16.81
CA ASP A 78 -4.53 1.22 -17.62
C ASP A 78 -3.54 2.10 -16.85
N GLU A 79 -2.25 1.95 -17.18
CA GLU A 79 -1.17 2.72 -16.56
C GLU A 79 -1.26 4.23 -16.84
N THR A 80 -1.92 4.65 -17.93
CA THR A 80 -2.02 6.07 -18.30
C THR A 80 -2.87 6.85 -17.31
N GLN A 81 -3.73 6.18 -16.55
CA GLN A 81 -4.49 6.77 -15.45
C GLN A 81 -3.58 7.29 -14.33
N PHE A 82 -2.41 6.67 -14.13
CA PHE A 82 -1.41 7.14 -13.15
C PHE A 82 -0.70 8.42 -13.61
N HIS A 83 -0.84 8.85 -14.87
CA HIS A 83 -0.33 10.15 -15.32
C HIS A 83 -1.18 11.32 -14.80
N ASN A 84 -2.42 11.04 -14.39
CA ASN A 84 -3.33 12.02 -13.83
C ASN A 84 -3.33 11.95 -12.28
N TYR A 85 -2.58 12.84 -11.63
CA TYR A 85 -2.56 12.89 -10.18
C TYR A 85 -3.94 13.14 -9.55
N THR A 86 -4.80 13.97 -10.18
CA THR A 86 -6.15 14.23 -9.68
C THR A 86 -7.01 12.97 -9.71
N PHE A 87 -6.81 12.09 -10.70
CA PHE A 87 -7.44 10.79 -10.72
C PHE A 87 -6.98 9.92 -9.53
N LEU A 88 -5.69 9.86 -9.23
CA LEU A 88 -5.19 9.09 -8.09
C LEU A 88 -5.66 9.65 -6.73
N ALA A 89 -5.68 10.98 -6.60
CA ALA A 89 -6.00 11.66 -5.35
C ALA A 89 -7.45 11.49 -4.88
N GLN A 90 -8.35 10.96 -5.72
CA GLN A 90 -9.74 10.69 -5.33
C GLN A 90 -9.93 9.39 -4.55
N PHE A 91 -8.92 8.51 -4.53
CA PHE A 91 -9.02 7.20 -3.91
C PHE A 91 -8.49 7.21 -2.47
N ASP A 92 -9.28 6.64 -1.55
CA ASP A 92 -8.89 6.46 -0.16
C ASP A 92 -7.78 5.43 -0.01
N ALA A 93 -7.69 4.47 -0.93
CA ALA A 93 -6.53 3.57 -1.05
C ALA A 93 -6.28 3.16 -2.51
N ILE A 94 -5.01 2.95 -2.84
CA ILE A 94 -4.59 2.29 -4.08
C ILE A 94 -4.09 0.89 -3.73
N GLY A 95 -4.73 -0.11 -4.32
CA GLY A 95 -4.45 -1.52 -4.15
C GLY A 95 -3.74 -2.12 -5.34
N PHE A 96 -2.65 -2.84 -5.14
CA PHE A 96 -2.00 -3.63 -6.19
C PHE A 96 -2.33 -5.10 -5.95
N LEU A 97 -3.03 -5.72 -6.88
CA LEU A 97 -3.40 -7.14 -6.79
C LEU A 97 -2.64 -7.92 -7.85
N SER A 98 -1.68 -8.73 -7.40
CA SER A 98 -0.88 -9.60 -8.26
C SER A 98 -0.29 -8.92 -9.50
N THR A 99 0.10 -7.66 -9.36
CA THR A 99 0.88 -6.92 -10.37
C THR A 99 2.29 -7.49 -10.43
N THR A 100 2.86 -7.70 -11.61
CA THR A 100 4.17 -8.37 -11.74
C THR A 100 5.03 -7.67 -12.79
N ASP A 101 6.33 -7.49 -12.54
CA ASP A 101 7.33 -7.06 -13.53
C ASP A 101 8.38 -8.15 -13.79
N VAL A 102 9.24 -7.90 -14.78
CA VAL A 102 10.46 -8.68 -15.02
C VAL A 102 11.60 -8.17 -14.12
N ASP A 103 12.37 -9.08 -13.54
CA ASP A 103 13.60 -8.80 -12.80
C ASP A 103 14.80 -9.59 -13.41
N PRO A 104 15.96 -8.95 -13.67
CA PRO A 104 16.26 -7.55 -13.46
C PRO A 104 15.43 -6.62 -14.37
N PRO A 105 15.12 -5.40 -13.91
CA PRO A 105 14.32 -4.43 -14.66
C PRO A 105 14.97 -4.08 -16.01
N GLY A 106 14.19 -4.10 -17.09
CA GLY A 106 14.69 -3.78 -18.44
C GLY A 106 13.69 -3.85 -19.59
N VAL A 107 12.66 -4.71 -19.52
CA VAL A 107 11.56 -4.73 -20.50
C VAL A 107 10.25 -5.00 -19.78
N GLY A 108 9.28 -4.10 -19.94
CA GLY A 108 7.96 -4.21 -19.32
C GLY A 108 7.97 -3.81 -17.85
N THR A 109 7.27 -2.72 -17.55
CA THR A 109 6.96 -2.27 -16.19
C THR A 109 5.46 -2.02 -16.11
N VAL A 110 4.84 -2.25 -14.95
CA VAL A 110 3.44 -1.90 -14.75
C VAL A 110 3.20 -0.40 -14.66
N LEU A 111 4.22 0.41 -14.41
CA LEU A 111 4.16 1.88 -14.44
C LEU A 111 5.44 2.46 -15.02
N ASP A 112 5.29 3.46 -15.89
CA ASP A 112 6.39 4.28 -16.34
C ASP A 112 6.83 5.31 -15.29
N ASP A 113 7.88 6.07 -15.61
CA ASP A 113 8.45 7.09 -14.73
C ASP A 113 7.42 8.15 -14.29
N GLN A 114 6.51 8.54 -15.17
CA GLN A 114 5.49 9.54 -14.85
C GLN A 114 4.44 8.98 -13.89
N GLY A 115 3.98 7.74 -14.13
CA GLY A 115 3.08 7.05 -13.23
C GLY A 115 3.70 6.82 -11.85
N LEU A 116 4.97 6.41 -11.80
CA LEU A 116 5.72 6.25 -10.55
C LEU A 116 5.85 7.55 -9.77
N ARG A 117 6.14 8.69 -10.42
CA ARG A 117 6.22 10.00 -9.75
C ARG A 117 4.89 10.39 -9.11
N ASN A 118 3.77 10.12 -9.78
CA ASN A 118 2.44 10.42 -9.25
C ASN A 118 2.01 9.45 -8.15
N LEU A 119 2.38 8.16 -8.23
CA LEU A 119 2.18 7.20 -7.12
C LEU A 119 3.00 7.61 -5.89
N ALA A 120 4.26 7.99 -6.07
CA ALA A 120 5.10 8.51 -5.00
C ALA A 120 4.45 9.74 -4.35
N ARG A 121 3.99 10.70 -5.17
CA ARG A 121 3.27 11.89 -4.70
C ARG A 121 1.99 11.53 -3.93
N TYR A 122 1.19 10.59 -4.43
CA TYR A 122 -0.03 10.12 -3.76
C TYR A 122 0.26 9.66 -2.33
N VAL A 123 1.28 8.80 -2.16
CA VAL A 123 1.69 8.31 -0.85
C VAL A 123 2.22 9.44 0.03
N GLN A 124 3.06 10.35 -0.50
CA GLN A 124 3.57 11.52 0.24
C GLN A 124 2.45 12.40 0.80
N GLN A 125 1.33 12.52 0.07
CA GLN A 125 0.16 13.30 0.47
C GLN A 125 -0.78 12.53 1.42
N GLY A 126 -0.38 11.37 1.91
CA GLY A 126 -1.14 10.57 2.87
C GLY A 126 -2.05 9.51 2.25
N GLY A 127 -1.93 9.26 0.95
CA GLY A 127 -2.60 8.15 0.30
C GLY A 127 -2.27 6.81 0.95
N ASN A 128 -3.26 5.93 1.05
CA ASN A 128 -3.11 4.60 1.65
C ASN A 128 -2.86 3.55 0.56
N TYR A 129 -2.16 2.49 0.93
CA TYR A 129 -1.76 1.44 0.01
C TYR A 129 -2.11 0.07 0.54
N PHE A 130 -2.47 -0.85 -0.35
CA PHE A 130 -2.42 -2.27 -0.03
C PHE A 130 -1.85 -3.09 -1.18
N GLY A 131 -1.13 -4.15 -0.86
CA GLY A 131 -0.56 -5.09 -1.83
C GLY A 131 -0.98 -6.52 -1.55
N ILE A 132 -1.29 -7.28 -2.60
CA ILE A 132 -1.67 -8.69 -2.49
C ILE A 132 -0.82 -9.51 -3.44
N HIS A 133 -0.26 -10.60 -2.90
CA HIS A 133 0.51 -11.61 -3.60
C HIS A 133 1.72 -11.01 -4.35
N SER A 134 1.76 -11.13 -5.68
CA SER A 134 2.89 -10.66 -6.48
C SER A 134 3.03 -9.14 -6.55
N ALA A 135 2.22 -8.35 -5.82
CA ALA A 135 2.49 -6.92 -5.61
C ALA A 135 3.90 -6.64 -5.03
N ALA A 136 4.54 -7.62 -4.36
CA ALA A 136 5.96 -7.49 -3.99
C ALA A 136 6.94 -7.81 -5.14
N ALA A 137 6.46 -8.32 -6.26
CA ALA A 137 7.21 -8.74 -7.46
C ALA A 137 7.00 -7.79 -8.66
N THR A 138 6.87 -6.49 -8.40
CA THR A 138 6.76 -5.46 -9.44
C THR A 138 7.55 -4.21 -9.07
N LEU A 139 7.76 -3.31 -10.03
CA LEU A 139 8.41 -2.02 -9.87
C LEU A 139 9.78 -2.11 -9.20
N PHE A 140 10.55 -3.16 -9.53
CA PHE A 140 11.87 -3.41 -8.95
C PHE A 140 12.80 -2.20 -9.12
N GLY A 141 12.66 -1.45 -10.23
CA GLY A 141 13.42 -0.23 -10.49
C GLY A 141 13.06 1.01 -9.65
N ALA A 142 12.05 0.91 -8.78
CA ALA A 142 11.56 2.03 -7.96
C ALA A 142 11.78 1.76 -6.46
N PRO A 143 12.90 2.22 -5.86
CA PRO A 143 13.19 1.90 -4.47
C PRO A 143 12.16 2.40 -3.45
N PHE A 144 11.50 3.53 -3.73
CA PHE A 144 10.41 4.01 -2.87
C PHE A 144 9.23 3.04 -2.84
N TYR A 145 8.98 2.30 -3.92
CA TYR A 145 7.92 1.31 -3.97
C TYR A 145 8.29 0.07 -3.15
N GLY A 146 9.54 -0.40 -3.26
CA GLY A 146 10.06 -1.47 -2.39
C GLY A 146 9.90 -1.13 -0.90
N ARG A 147 10.12 0.14 -0.53
CA ARG A 147 9.78 0.64 0.81
C ARG A 147 8.29 0.63 1.05
N LEU A 148 7.45 1.16 0.15
CA LEU A 148 5.99 1.22 0.31
C LEU A 148 5.37 -0.16 0.59
N VAL A 149 5.70 -1.16 -0.24
CA VAL A 149 5.21 -2.55 -0.08
C VAL A 149 5.85 -3.24 1.13
N GLY A 150 7.11 -2.90 1.45
CA GLY A 150 7.82 -3.33 2.65
C GLY A 150 9.06 -4.17 2.35
N ALA A 151 8.96 -5.08 1.37
CA ALA A 151 10.09 -5.80 0.83
C ALA A 151 9.75 -6.29 -0.58
N PHE A 152 10.76 -6.40 -1.45
CA PHE A 152 10.59 -7.03 -2.75
C PHE A 152 10.64 -8.55 -2.64
N PHE A 153 9.83 -9.20 -3.47
CA PHE A 153 9.88 -10.63 -3.72
C PHE A 153 11.27 -11.05 -4.17
N ASP A 154 11.68 -12.22 -3.70
CA ASP A 154 12.94 -12.85 -4.05
C ASP A 154 12.68 -14.16 -4.81
N TYR A 155 12.17 -15.17 -4.12
CA TYR A 155 11.77 -16.45 -4.70
C TYR A 155 10.72 -17.13 -3.81
N HIS A 156 10.17 -18.24 -4.25
CA HIS A 156 9.44 -19.18 -3.41
C HIS A 156 9.85 -20.62 -3.80
N PRO A 157 9.77 -21.60 -2.89
CA PRO A 157 9.88 -23.00 -3.30
C PRO A 157 8.66 -23.42 -4.10
N GLN A 158 8.65 -24.66 -4.59
CA GLN A 158 7.48 -25.21 -5.28
C GLN A 158 6.21 -25.00 -4.44
N ILE A 159 5.17 -24.49 -5.08
CA ILE A 159 3.84 -24.29 -4.49
C ILE A 159 3.38 -25.59 -3.81
N GLN A 160 2.85 -25.46 -2.60
CA GLN A 160 2.51 -26.61 -1.76
C GLN A 160 1.44 -26.26 -0.73
N ASN A 161 0.92 -27.29 -0.07
CA ASN A 161 0.06 -27.08 1.09
C ASN A 161 0.90 -26.64 2.29
N VAL A 162 0.52 -25.52 2.90
CA VAL A 162 1.17 -24.97 4.09
C VAL A 162 0.11 -24.50 5.07
N THR A 163 0.35 -24.73 6.37
CA THR A 163 -0.48 -24.12 7.41
C THR A 163 0.10 -22.78 7.76
N VAL A 164 -0.69 -21.71 7.63
CA VAL A 164 -0.35 -20.35 8.04
C VAL A 164 -1.09 -19.98 9.32
N ARG A 165 -0.47 -19.15 10.17
CA ARG A 165 -1.07 -18.64 11.40
C ARG A 165 -0.86 -17.15 11.57
N ALA A 166 -1.73 -16.55 12.37
CA ALA A 166 -1.56 -15.17 12.81
C ALA A 166 -0.39 -15.08 13.82
N THR A 167 0.46 -14.06 13.65
CA THR A 167 1.43 -13.64 14.68
C THR A 167 0.84 -12.55 15.57
N ASP A 168 -0.19 -11.85 15.09
CA ASP A 168 -0.97 -10.87 15.83
C ASP A 168 -2.45 -11.08 15.52
N ALA A 169 -3.25 -11.42 16.53
CA ALA A 169 -4.70 -11.62 16.41
C ALA A 169 -5.52 -10.37 16.80
N SER A 170 -4.87 -9.25 17.12
CA SER A 170 -5.58 -7.98 17.41
C SER A 170 -5.95 -7.21 16.15
N HIS A 171 -5.26 -7.48 15.04
CA HIS A 171 -5.52 -6.82 13.77
C HIS A 171 -6.76 -7.43 13.06
N PRO A 172 -7.65 -6.61 12.46
CA PRO A 172 -8.90 -7.10 11.87
C PRO A 172 -8.70 -8.09 10.70
N SER A 173 -7.53 -8.11 10.06
CA SER A 173 -7.20 -9.10 9.02
C SER A 173 -6.88 -10.49 9.57
N THR A 174 -6.64 -10.64 10.87
CA THR A 174 -6.15 -11.90 11.46
C THR A 174 -6.86 -12.28 12.75
N SER A 175 -7.76 -11.43 13.26
CA SER A 175 -8.49 -11.64 14.51
C SER A 175 -9.45 -12.83 14.52
N ARG A 176 -9.81 -13.34 13.35
CA ARG A 176 -10.66 -14.52 13.17
C ARG A 176 -9.90 -15.79 12.81
N TRP A 177 -8.58 -15.71 12.68
CA TRP A 177 -7.79 -16.89 12.35
C TRP A 177 -7.72 -17.84 13.55
N PRO A 178 -7.81 -19.16 13.32
CA PRO A 178 -7.57 -20.14 14.38
C PRO A 178 -6.16 -20.00 14.96
N GLN A 179 -6.01 -20.29 16.25
CA GLN A 179 -4.71 -20.21 16.94
C GLN A 179 -3.65 -21.12 16.29
N ASP A 180 -4.05 -22.32 15.89
CA ASP A 180 -3.17 -23.30 15.23
C ASP A 180 -2.99 -23.02 13.72
N GLY A 181 -3.67 -22.00 13.20
CA GLY A 181 -3.66 -21.65 11.79
C GLY A 181 -4.65 -22.45 10.93
N PHE A 182 -4.55 -22.27 9.62
CA PHE A 182 -5.33 -23.02 8.63
C PHE A 182 -4.47 -23.30 7.39
N THR A 183 -4.80 -24.39 6.68
CA THR A 183 -4.04 -24.86 5.52
C THR A 183 -4.53 -24.20 4.24
N ILE A 184 -3.58 -23.77 3.43
CA ILE A 184 -3.78 -23.19 2.09
C ILE A 184 -2.79 -23.80 1.11
N TYR A 185 -3.12 -23.76 -0.18
CA TYR A 185 -2.21 -24.15 -1.25
C TYR A 185 -1.57 -22.88 -1.80
N GLU A 186 -0.32 -22.62 -1.43
CA GLU A 186 0.32 -21.32 -1.63
C GLU A 186 1.81 -21.38 -1.94
N GLU A 187 2.27 -20.28 -2.52
CA GLU A 187 3.68 -19.98 -2.70
C GLU A 187 4.24 -19.35 -1.43
N MET A 188 5.18 -20.04 -0.78
CA MET A 188 5.84 -19.53 0.42
C MET A 188 6.94 -18.52 0.04
N TYR A 189 6.56 -17.25 -0.06
CA TYR A 189 7.45 -16.18 -0.51
C TYR A 189 8.63 -15.96 0.45
N ASN A 190 9.83 -15.90 -0.14
CA ASN A 190 11.02 -15.30 0.45
C ASN A 190 11.18 -13.87 -0.09
N PHE A 191 11.79 -13.00 0.71
CA PHE A 191 11.94 -11.58 0.41
C PHE A 191 13.39 -11.14 0.43
N ARG A 192 13.74 -10.18 -0.44
CA ARG A 192 15.10 -9.63 -0.59
C ARG A 192 15.63 -8.99 0.69
N SER A 193 14.74 -8.62 1.60
CA SER A 193 15.04 -7.89 2.83
C SER A 193 14.07 -8.24 3.96
N ASP A 194 14.49 -7.91 5.18
CA ASP A 194 13.62 -7.93 6.34
C ASP A 194 12.77 -6.64 6.38
N PRO A 195 11.44 -6.71 6.20
CA PRO A 195 10.57 -5.53 6.24
C PRO A 195 10.54 -4.84 7.62
N ARG A 196 11.00 -5.49 8.69
CA ARG A 196 11.13 -4.89 10.04
C ARG A 196 12.29 -3.89 10.15
N GLN A 197 13.25 -3.93 9.23
CA GLN A 197 14.44 -3.06 9.27
C GLN A 197 14.23 -1.72 8.55
N LEU A 198 13.05 -1.49 7.95
CA LEU A 198 12.70 -0.22 7.34
C LEU A 198 12.53 0.89 8.40
N PRO A 199 12.73 2.18 8.06
CA PRO A 199 12.53 3.30 8.99
C PRO A 199 11.15 3.37 9.64
N SER A 200 10.12 3.01 8.88
CA SER A 200 8.81 2.62 9.39
C SER A 200 8.78 1.09 9.43
N PRO A 201 8.98 0.44 10.59
CA PRO A 201 9.09 -1.01 10.69
C PRO A 201 7.77 -1.71 10.38
N ALA A 202 7.83 -2.85 9.68
CA ALA A 202 6.68 -3.71 9.49
C ALA A 202 6.26 -4.43 10.78
N ASN A 203 4.95 -4.43 11.03
CA ASN A 203 4.31 -5.25 12.05
C ASN A 203 3.81 -6.54 11.39
N ILE A 204 4.43 -7.66 11.71
CA ILE A 204 4.12 -8.95 11.06
C ILE A 204 2.78 -9.47 11.56
N LEU A 205 1.92 -9.85 10.63
CA LEU A 205 0.56 -10.35 10.86
C LEU A 205 0.45 -11.86 10.67
N VAL A 206 1.19 -12.41 9.70
CA VAL A 206 1.08 -13.81 9.29
C VAL A 206 2.45 -14.42 9.11
N SER A 207 2.59 -15.68 9.56
CA SER A 207 3.76 -16.55 9.36
C SER A 207 3.29 -17.98 9.11
N ASN A 208 4.19 -18.84 8.65
CA ASN A 208 3.94 -20.28 8.62
C ASN A 208 3.79 -20.85 10.06
N ALA A 209 2.87 -21.78 10.21
CA ALA A 209 2.66 -22.59 11.40
C ALA A 209 3.29 -23.97 11.27
N SER A 210 3.35 -24.52 10.05
CA SER A 210 4.00 -25.78 9.73
C SER A 210 5.37 -25.55 9.11
N ALA A 211 6.23 -26.57 9.15
CA ALA A 211 7.33 -26.67 8.21
C ALA A 211 6.78 -26.81 6.78
N TYR A 212 7.58 -26.41 5.80
CA TYR A 212 7.32 -26.57 4.38
C TYR A 212 8.64 -26.92 3.68
N GLN A 213 8.56 -27.53 2.51
CA GLN A 213 9.74 -27.91 1.74
C GLN A 213 10.29 -26.69 1.03
N ASP A 214 11.50 -26.28 1.40
CA ASP A 214 12.24 -25.22 0.72
C ASP A 214 13.63 -25.75 0.34
N GLY A 215 13.95 -25.69 -0.95
CA GLY A 215 15.27 -26.05 -1.44
C GLY A 215 16.35 -25.07 -1.01
N GLY A 216 15.97 -23.86 -0.57
CA GLY A 216 16.89 -22.79 -0.18
C GLY A 216 17.71 -22.25 -1.36
N VAL A 217 17.23 -22.47 -2.58
CA VAL A 217 17.93 -22.11 -3.81
C VAL A 217 17.02 -21.24 -4.67
N ASN A 218 17.47 -20.01 -4.92
CA ASN A 218 16.99 -19.20 -6.03
C ASN A 218 17.78 -19.61 -7.30
N PRO A 219 17.16 -20.26 -8.31
CA PRO A 219 17.85 -20.72 -9.52
C PRO A 219 18.49 -19.60 -10.33
N GLN A 220 17.96 -18.38 -10.23
CA GLN A 220 18.47 -17.18 -10.88
C GLN A 220 19.70 -16.63 -10.14
N GLY A 221 20.05 -17.14 -8.95
CA GLY A 221 21.25 -16.80 -8.19
C GLY A 221 21.31 -15.35 -7.67
N PHE A 222 20.28 -14.56 -7.97
CA PHE A 222 20.17 -13.18 -7.55
C PHE A 222 19.42 -13.10 -6.22
N ARG A 223 20.21 -12.92 -5.16
CA ARG A 223 19.82 -12.53 -3.79
C ARG A 223 19.21 -13.72 -3.03
N ASN A 224 19.95 -14.30 -2.09
CA ASN A 224 19.37 -15.11 -1.02
C ASN A 224 18.94 -14.15 0.08
N GLY A 225 17.78 -13.52 -0.11
CA GLY A 225 17.18 -12.60 0.84
C GLY A 225 17.09 -13.22 2.24
N THR A 226 17.15 -12.38 3.26
CA THR A 226 17.32 -12.89 4.64
C THR A 226 16.01 -13.20 5.33
N ASN A 227 14.86 -12.71 4.83
CA ASN A 227 13.56 -12.60 5.53
C ASN A 227 13.59 -11.91 6.91
N GLY A 228 14.78 -11.68 7.46
CA GLY A 228 15.06 -11.45 8.88
C GLY A 228 14.87 -12.70 9.74
N PRO A 229 15.02 -12.58 11.07
CA PRO A 229 14.80 -13.70 11.99
C PRO A 229 13.33 -14.14 11.99
N ALA A 230 13.03 -15.33 12.51
CA ALA A 230 11.65 -15.74 12.73
C ALA A 230 10.85 -14.70 13.57
N PRO A 231 9.52 -14.61 13.40
CA PRO A 231 8.69 -15.36 12.47
C PRO A 231 8.90 -14.98 10.99
N HIS A 232 8.67 -15.93 10.07
CA HIS A 232 8.79 -15.70 8.64
C HIS A 232 7.66 -14.76 8.17
N PRO A 233 7.96 -13.59 7.59
CA PRO A 233 6.94 -12.61 7.26
C PRO A 233 6.15 -13.06 6.03
N LEU A 234 4.84 -13.24 6.14
CA LEU A 234 3.94 -13.52 5.00
C LEU A 234 2.88 -12.43 4.80
N ALA A 235 2.59 -11.66 5.83
CA ALA A 235 1.75 -10.47 5.74
C ALA A 235 2.16 -9.48 6.83
N TRP A 236 1.98 -8.18 6.57
CA TRP A 236 2.33 -7.13 7.53
C TRP A 236 1.56 -5.84 7.27
N TRP A 237 1.62 -4.95 8.25
CA TRP A 237 1.19 -3.56 8.10
C TRP A 237 2.26 -2.57 8.55
N ARG A 238 2.20 -1.37 7.97
CA ARG A 238 3.05 -0.21 8.28
C ARG A 238 2.19 1.06 8.30
N GLN A 239 2.56 2.03 9.11
CA GLN A 239 1.87 3.32 9.17
C GLN A 239 2.88 4.45 9.43
N GLY A 240 2.73 5.54 8.69
CA GLY A 240 3.60 6.70 8.79
C GLY A 240 5.01 6.43 8.24
N ALA A 241 5.67 7.49 7.76
CA ALA A 241 7.04 7.42 7.23
C ALA A 241 7.26 6.27 6.20
N LEU A 242 6.23 5.96 5.39
CA LEU A 242 6.24 4.80 4.50
C LEU A 242 7.39 4.82 3.47
N LEU A 243 7.85 6.02 3.11
CA LEU A 243 8.84 6.26 2.05
C LEU A 243 10.24 6.61 2.59
N ASP A 244 10.38 6.78 3.90
CA ASP A 244 11.64 7.18 4.53
C ASP A 244 12.76 6.19 4.25
N THR A 245 13.96 6.72 4.06
CA THR A 245 15.16 5.99 3.63
C THR A 245 16.05 5.62 4.81
N ASN A 246 16.77 4.50 4.69
CA ASN A 246 17.84 4.11 5.61
C ASN A 246 18.98 3.48 4.81
N ALA A 247 20.18 4.05 4.94
CA ALA A 247 21.36 3.59 4.21
C ALA A 247 21.67 2.09 4.39
N ALA A 248 21.29 1.49 5.53
CA ALA A 248 21.50 0.06 5.78
C ALA A 248 20.53 -0.84 5.00
N THR A 249 19.31 -0.40 4.73
CA THR A 249 18.26 -1.21 4.09
C THR A 249 17.94 -0.79 2.67
N ASP A 250 18.23 0.45 2.29
CA ASP A 250 18.01 0.97 0.94
C ASP A 250 18.66 0.12 -0.18
N PRO A 251 19.87 -0.45 -0.03
CA PRO A 251 20.43 -1.33 -1.08
C PRO A 251 19.56 -2.54 -1.40
N SER A 252 18.83 -3.07 -0.42
CA SER A 252 17.99 -4.26 -0.58
C SER A 252 16.68 -3.97 -1.33
N VAL A 253 16.20 -2.72 -1.25
CA VAL A 253 15.06 -2.20 -2.01
C VAL A 253 15.50 -1.41 -3.25
N ARG A 254 16.79 -1.41 -3.62
CA ARG A 254 17.24 -0.87 -4.91
C ARG A 254 17.11 -1.93 -6.00
N GLY A 255 16.31 -1.64 -7.02
CA GLY A 255 16.53 -2.15 -8.37
C GLY A 255 16.95 -1.02 -9.29
N GLY A 256 17.74 -1.36 -10.31
CA GLY A 256 18.16 -0.39 -11.32
C GLY A 256 17.00 -0.01 -12.25
N GLY A 257 17.18 0.99 -13.11
CA GLY A 257 16.29 1.19 -14.26
C GLY A 257 14.98 1.95 -14.05
N GLY A 258 14.73 2.57 -12.88
CA GLY A 258 13.64 3.54 -12.71
C GLY A 258 14.10 5.01 -12.73
N ALA A 259 13.15 5.95 -12.74
CA ALA A 259 13.33 7.41 -12.78
C ALA A 259 14.15 8.09 -11.65
N ASP A 260 14.87 7.32 -10.83
CA ASP A 260 15.62 7.76 -9.65
C ASP A 260 14.76 8.64 -8.72
N ILE A 261 13.56 8.17 -8.38
CA ILE A 261 12.59 8.93 -7.59
C ILE A 261 12.99 8.90 -6.12
N GLN A 262 13.60 10.00 -5.67
CA GLN A 262 14.00 10.22 -4.29
C GLN A 262 12.90 10.97 -3.53
N VAL A 263 12.18 10.25 -2.68
CA VAL A 263 11.06 10.77 -1.89
C VAL A 263 11.11 10.20 -0.47
N SER A 264 10.56 10.97 0.48
CA SER A 264 10.41 10.62 1.89
C SER A 264 9.03 11.02 2.40
N GLY A 265 8.70 10.65 3.64
CA GLY A 265 7.41 10.86 4.27
C GLY A 265 6.44 9.73 4.00
N GLY A 266 5.17 10.07 3.75
CA GLY A 266 4.10 9.10 3.60
C GLY A 266 3.39 8.81 4.92
N PRO A 267 2.49 9.69 5.38
CA PRO A 267 1.83 9.57 6.69
C PRO A 267 0.71 8.52 6.73
N GLY A 268 0.30 7.96 5.59
CA GLY A 268 -0.79 6.99 5.48
C GLY A 268 -0.46 5.59 6.00
N ARG A 269 -1.33 4.64 5.63
CA ARG A 269 -1.21 3.21 5.97
C ARG A 269 -0.81 2.37 4.76
N SER A 270 -0.03 1.32 5.01
CA SER A 270 0.31 0.27 4.05
C SER A 270 0.01 -1.10 4.65
N TRP A 271 -0.69 -1.96 3.92
CA TRP A 271 -0.93 -3.36 4.31
C TRP A 271 -0.53 -4.29 3.16
N PHE A 272 0.12 -5.39 3.47
CA PHE A 272 0.56 -6.36 2.46
C PHE A 272 0.29 -7.79 2.92
N THR A 273 -0.09 -8.65 1.99
CA THR A 273 -0.09 -10.11 2.15
C THR A 273 0.54 -10.76 0.92
N SER A 274 1.42 -11.73 1.12
CA SER A 274 2.02 -12.55 0.05
C SER A 274 1.12 -13.70 -0.41
N LEU A 275 0.05 -13.96 0.33
CA LEU A 275 -0.93 -15.00 0.01
C LEU A 275 -1.86 -14.53 -1.12
N GLY A 276 -2.54 -15.48 -1.75
CA GLY A 276 -3.52 -15.20 -2.80
C GLY A 276 -3.10 -15.66 -4.19
N HIS A 277 -2.10 -16.55 -4.31
CA HIS A 277 -1.67 -17.15 -5.56
C HIS A 277 -2.82 -17.88 -6.25
N ASP A 278 -3.44 -18.82 -5.52
CA ASP A 278 -4.34 -19.81 -6.09
C ASP A 278 -5.81 -19.45 -5.87
N ASN A 279 -6.66 -19.84 -6.83
CA ASN A 279 -8.10 -19.64 -6.71
C ASN A 279 -8.71 -20.35 -5.48
N SER A 280 -8.12 -21.47 -5.02
CA SER A 280 -8.57 -22.17 -3.83
C SER A 280 -8.29 -21.37 -2.54
N THR A 281 -7.24 -20.56 -2.50
CA THR A 281 -6.99 -19.62 -1.38
C THR A 281 -8.12 -18.58 -1.32
N TRP A 282 -8.52 -18.02 -2.46
CA TRP A 282 -9.68 -17.11 -2.57
C TRP A 282 -11.03 -17.78 -2.29
N ALA A 283 -11.10 -19.11 -2.26
CA ALA A 283 -12.29 -19.85 -1.87
C ALA A 283 -12.48 -19.94 -0.34
N GLN A 284 -11.41 -19.72 0.43
CA GLN A 284 -11.42 -19.82 1.89
C GLN A 284 -12.00 -18.55 2.54
N ASP A 285 -13.03 -18.69 3.36
CA ASP A 285 -13.65 -17.56 4.06
C ASP A 285 -12.65 -16.83 4.98
N LEU A 286 -11.76 -17.56 5.66
CA LEU A 286 -10.71 -16.96 6.51
C LEU A 286 -9.75 -16.07 5.70
N PHE A 287 -9.45 -16.42 4.45
CA PHE A 287 -8.61 -15.60 3.59
C PHE A 287 -9.38 -14.39 3.03
N ARG A 288 -10.65 -14.58 2.66
CA ARG A 288 -11.52 -13.45 2.28
C ARG A 288 -11.67 -12.43 3.41
N GLY A 289 -11.82 -12.92 4.64
CA GLY A 289 -11.84 -12.11 5.85
C GLY A 289 -10.52 -11.39 6.13
N HIS A 290 -9.39 -12.06 5.84
CA HIS A 290 -8.07 -11.44 5.91
C HIS A 290 -7.93 -10.25 4.97
N VAL A 291 -8.34 -10.41 3.70
CA VAL A 291 -8.33 -9.34 2.71
C VAL A 291 -9.30 -8.22 3.10
N ALA A 292 -10.52 -8.54 3.52
CA ALA A 292 -11.50 -7.55 3.97
C ALA A 292 -10.98 -6.72 5.16
N GLY A 293 -10.39 -7.38 6.16
CA GLY A 293 -9.83 -6.72 7.33
C GLY A 293 -8.61 -5.86 7.01
N GLY A 294 -7.75 -6.28 6.08
CA GLY A 294 -6.60 -5.51 5.60
C GLY A 294 -7.03 -4.22 4.89
N ILE A 295 -7.96 -4.35 3.94
CA ILE A 295 -8.52 -3.21 3.19
C ILE A 295 -9.26 -2.25 4.14
N ALA A 296 -10.13 -2.77 5.01
CA ALA A 296 -10.84 -1.95 5.98
C ALA A 296 -9.89 -1.19 6.93
N TRP A 297 -8.78 -1.83 7.34
CA TRP A 297 -7.79 -1.19 8.20
C TRP A 297 -7.06 -0.04 7.51
N VAL A 298 -6.65 -0.18 6.25
CA VAL A 298 -6.02 0.93 5.50
C VAL A 298 -7.02 2.06 5.26
N LEU A 299 -8.27 1.72 4.94
CA LEU A 299 -9.35 2.69 4.74
C LEU A 299 -9.72 3.46 6.01
N ALA A 300 -9.54 2.87 7.19
CA ALA A 300 -9.72 3.54 8.47
C ALA A 300 -8.59 4.52 8.84
N SER A 301 -7.61 4.75 7.96
CA SER A 301 -6.58 5.77 8.18
C SER A 301 -7.20 7.16 8.34
N SER A 302 -6.64 7.97 9.24
CA SER A 302 -7.04 9.38 9.38
C SER A 302 -6.69 10.24 8.17
N THR A 303 -5.82 9.75 7.28
CA THR A 303 -5.41 10.41 6.04
C THR A 303 -6.35 10.12 4.86
N SER A 304 -7.30 9.18 5.00
CA SER A 304 -8.29 8.89 3.96
C SER A 304 -9.09 10.15 3.59
N THR A 305 -9.39 10.33 2.31
CA THR A 305 -10.06 11.54 1.78
C THR A 305 -11.43 11.77 2.42
N VAL A 306 -12.16 10.69 2.66
CA VAL A 306 -13.46 10.74 3.35
C VAL A 306 -13.31 11.16 4.82
N ASN A 307 -12.26 10.68 5.51
CA ASN A 307 -12.04 10.95 6.93
C ASN A 307 -11.50 12.38 7.18
N THR A 308 -10.69 12.92 6.26
CA THR A 308 -10.20 14.30 6.31
C THR A 308 -11.31 15.32 6.02
N SER A 309 -12.26 14.97 5.15
CA SER A 309 -13.45 15.79 4.86
C SER A 309 -14.34 15.98 6.09
N THR A 310 -14.55 14.94 6.91
CA THR A 310 -15.31 15.03 8.18
C THR A 310 -14.65 15.88 9.26
N THR A 311 -13.32 16.05 9.22
CA THR A 311 -12.58 16.80 10.26
C THR A 311 -12.55 18.32 9.97
N THR A 312 -12.93 18.74 8.75
CA THR A 312 -12.85 20.16 8.33
C THR A 312 -14.14 20.94 8.60
N SER A 313 -15.20 20.29 9.10
CA SER A 313 -16.46 20.92 9.47
C SER A 313 -16.70 20.82 10.97
N THR A 314 -16.22 21.81 11.75
CA THR A 314 -16.94 22.56 12.81
C THR A 314 -15.94 23.42 13.60
N THR A 315 -15.58 24.59 13.06
CA THR A 315 -15.11 25.73 13.86
C THR A 315 -15.87 26.97 13.42
N THR A 316 -17.15 27.04 13.80
CA THR A 316 -17.86 28.32 13.86
C THR A 316 -17.25 29.15 14.99
N SER A 317 -16.27 29.98 14.65
CA SER A 317 -15.79 31.04 15.52
C SER A 317 -16.90 32.08 15.70
N THR A 318 -17.60 32.03 16.83
CA THR A 318 -18.43 33.15 17.28
C THR A 318 -17.52 34.30 17.69
N SER A 319 -17.43 35.31 16.83
CA SER A 319 -16.77 36.59 17.11
C SER A 319 -17.61 37.41 18.10
N SER A 320 -17.07 37.68 19.29
CA SER A 320 -17.59 38.71 20.20
C SER A 320 -16.83 40.04 19.98
N PRO A 321 -17.46 41.22 20.17
CA PRO A 321 -16.84 42.52 19.89
C PRO A 321 -15.78 42.90 20.93
N PRO A 322 -14.85 43.82 20.60
CA PRO A 322 -13.71 44.11 21.47
C PRO A 322 -14.09 45.01 22.64
N ALA A 323 -13.64 44.62 23.84
CA ALA A 323 -13.60 45.51 24.99
C ALA A 323 -12.24 46.23 25.01
N ALA A 324 -12.27 47.56 25.10
CA ALA A 324 -11.11 48.40 25.26
C ALA A 324 -10.58 48.34 26.70
N THR A 325 -9.27 48.13 26.87
CA THR A 325 -8.53 48.64 28.04
C THR A 325 -7.05 48.83 27.72
N SER A 326 -6.53 49.89 28.33
CA SER A 326 -5.24 50.52 28.21
C SER A 326 -4.07 49.82 28.91
N SER A 327 -2.88 50.21 28.46
CA SER A 327 -1.68 50.58 29.23
C SER A 327 -0.46 49.64 29.25
N THR A 328 0.66 50.33 28.99
CA THR A 328 2.04 50.18 29.51
C THR A 328 3.00 49.14 28.90
N ALA A 329 3.96 49.69 28.15
CA ALA A 329 5.29 49.13 27.90
C ALA A 329 6.15 49.16 29.18
N PRO A 330 7.28 48.43 29.23
CA PRO A 330 8.53 49.02 28.75
C PRO A 330 9.52 48.07 28.02
N SER A 331 10.54 48.76 27.50
CA SER A 331 11.75 48.43 26.75
C SER A 331 12.58 47.20 27.14
N GLY A 332 13.24 46.62 26.11
CA GLY A 332 14.48 45.84 26.24
C GLY A 332 15.13 45.59 24.87
N ALA A 333 16.31 46.17 24.65
CA ALA A 333 17.06 46.12 23.40
C ALA A 333 17.93 44.84 23.28
N ALA A 334 18.16 44.36 22.06
CA ALA A 334 19.42 43.70 21.68
C ALA A 334 19.60 43.65 20.15
N THR A 335 20.68 44.25 19.70
CA THR A 335 21.33 44.20 18.38
C THR A 335 21.89 42.81 18.04
N ALA A 336 21.84 42.41 16.77
CA ALA A 336 22.92 41.63 16.14
C ALA A 336 22.90 41.72 14.60
N ASN A 337 24.01 42.23 14.07
CA ASN A 337 24.47 42.04 12.70
C ASN A 337 24.49 40.55 12.31
N ARG A 338 24.31 40.24 11.02
CA ARG A 338 25.40 39.68 10.19
C ARG A 338 25.05 39.58 8.70
N LEU A 339 26.07 39.96 7.93
CA LEU A 339 26.22 39.93 6.49
C LEU A 339 26.33 38.49 5.95
N GLY A 340 25.87 38.32 4.71
CA GLY A 340 26.70 37.76 3.63
C GLY A 340 26.76 36.23 3.49
N ALA A 341 26.13 35.72 2.45
CA ALA A 341 26.67 34.60 1.65
C ALA A 341 26.01 34.61 0.27
N GLN A 342 26.75 35.06 -0.75
CA GLN A 342 26.43 34.81 -2.16
C GLN A 342 27.41 33.77 -2.71
N ALA A 343 26.82 32.79 -3.39
CA ALA A 343 27.25 32.09 -4.60
C ALA A 343 28.73 31.73 -4.79
N LEU A 344 28.99 30.43 -4.91
CA LEU A 344 30.00 29.90 -5.81
C LEU A 344 29.39 28.79 -6.70
N LEU A 345 29.38 29.09 -8.00
CA LEU A 345 29.28 28.16 -9.13
C LEU A 345 30.62 27.43 -9.33
N LEU A 346 30.60 26.22 -9.87
CA LEU A 346 31.63 25.59 -10.73
C LEU A 346 31.03 24.29 -11.38
N PRO A 347 31.61 23.77 -12.48
CA PRO A 347 30.86 23.25 -13.62
C PRO A 347 31.03 21.74 -13.89
N ALA A 348 30.27 21.29 -14.89
CA ALA A 348 30.25 19.97 -15.52
C ALA A 348 31.61 19.49 -16.08
N ILE A 349 31.75 18.17 -16.30
CA ILE A 349 32.43 17.57 -17.47
C ILE A 349 32.09 16.07 -17.63
N SER A 350 31.67 15.77 -18.86
CA SER A 350 31.82 14.61 -19.76
C SER A 350 31.50 13.15 -19.41
N ALA A 351 30.72 12.60 -20.35
CA ALA A 351 30.42 11.22 -20.66
C ALA A 351 31.60 10.43 -21.28
N ILE A 352 31.60 9.12 -21.06
CA ILE A 352 32.22 8.14 -21.97
C ILE A 352 31.20 6.99 -22.14
N ALA A 353 30.79 6.79 -23.39
CA ALA A 353 30.00 5.64 -23.84
C ALA A 353 30.95 4.53 -24.31
N VAL A 354 30.67 3.29 -23.92
CA VAL A 354 31.23 2.09 -24.56
C VAL A 354 30.06 1.16 -24.87
N SER A 355 29.78 1.01 -26.16
CA SER A 355 28.86 0.00 -26.70
C SER A 355 29.66 -1.27 -26.95
N ILE A 356 29.19 -2.41 -26.43
CA ILE A 356 29.59 -3.73 -26.91
C ILE A 356 28.31 -4.50 -27.22
N TYR A 357 28.14 -4.79 -28.50
CA TYR A 357 27.19 -5.77 -29.02
C TYR A 357 27.69 -7.17 -28.67
N LEU A 358 26.84 -8.03 -28.10
CA LEU A 358 26.96 -9.47 -28.30
C LEU A 358 25.59 -10.11 -28.45
N THR A 359 25.53 -10.98 -29.46
CA THR A 359 24.38 -11.61 -30.10
C THR A 359 23.67 -12.66 -29.25
N LEU A 360 22.34 -12.71 -29.40
CA LEU A 360 21.40 -13.68 -28.85
C LEU A 360 21.62 -15.11 -29.37
N ALA A 361 21.40 -16.09 -28.48
CA ALA A 361 20.85 -17.40 -28.83
C ALA A 361 19.91 -17.85 -27.68
N PRO A 362 18.78 -18.52 -27.96
CA PRO A 362 17.69 -18.72 -27.01
C PRO A 362 17.86 -20.01 -26.21
N THR A 363 17.67 -19.96 -24.89
CA THR A 363 17.51 -21.16 -24.08
C THR A 363 16.31 -21.04 -23.15
N ALA A 364 15.32 -21.88 -23.47
CA ALA A 364 14.35 -22.54 -22.60
C ALA A 364 13.80 -21.75 -21.40
N ALA A 365 12.56 -21.31 -21.56
CA ALA A 365 11.65 -21.00 -20.47
C ALA A 365 11.51 -22.22 -19.54
N ILE A 366 11.88 -22.06 -18.27
CA ILE A 366 11.39 -22.87 -17.15
C ILE A 366 11.11 -21.87 -16.01
N MET A 367 9.80 -21.82 -15.71
CA MET A 367 8.99 -21.15 -14.70
C MET A 367 9.68 -20.47 -13.51
#